data_AF-A0A928NE72-F1
#
_entry.id   AF-A0A928NE72-F1
#
_cell.length_a   1.000
_cell.length_b   1.000
_cell.length_c   1.000
_cell.angle_alpha   90.00
_cell.angle_beta   90.00
_cell.angle_gamma   90.00
#
_symmetry.space_group_name_H-M   'P 1'
#
loop_
_entity.id
_entity.type
_entity.pdbx_description
1 polymer ?
#
loop_
_entity_poly.entity_id
_entity_poly.type
_entity_poly.pdbx_seq_one_letter_code
_entity_poly.pdbx_strand_id
1 'polypeptide(L)'
;MTNKERAYQYIEMLVNTKDDGKKEMGFLLLFYGHVPYKIESFPGAGHDYYSILDAMYEYKNNNPLINIDEIFKHTIDLMIETMIDEYSLKRCYNYLIANLSKEKAGKSNIKINIKYYLIKIKNQLKKENLTSKDILDIDKAATNYIEKNFKIEDGFLS
;
A
#
# COMPACT_ATOMS: atom_id res chain seq x y z
N MET A 1 6.96 -22.77 -0.82
CA MET A 1 5.97 -21.70 -0.65
C MET A 1 6.54 -20.41 -1.20
N THR A 2 5.91 -19.84 -2.23
CA THR A 2 6.28 -18.56 -2.84
C THR A 2 5.94 -17.39 -1.92
N ASN A 3 6.50 -16.21 -2.19
CA ASN A 3 6.16 -14.99 -1.46
C ASN A 3 4.67 -14.65 -1.59
N LYS A 4 4.08 -14.83 -2.78
CA LYS A 4 2.65 -14.64 -3.02
C LYS A 4 1.81 -15.59 -2.19
N GLU A 5 2.15 -16.89 -2.15
CA GLU A 5 1.43 -17.88 -1.34
C GLU A 5 1.48 -17.54 0.15
N ARG A 6 2.65 -17.11 0.65
CA ARG A 6 2.79 -16.68 2.05
C ARG A 6 1.96 -15.42 2.34
N ALA A 7 1.99 -14.43 1.44
CA ALA A 7 1.18 -13.23 1.57
C ALA A 7 -0.32 -13.58 1.56
N TYR A 8 -0.75 -14.51 0.71
CA TYR A 8 -2.14 -14.98 0.65
C TYR A 8 -2.59 -15.57 1.99
N GLN A 9 -1.76 -16.43 2.60
CA GLN A 9 -2.05 -17.01 3.93
C GLN A 9 -2.19 -15.92 5.01
N TYR A 10 -1.33 -14.90 4.99
CA TYR A 10 -1.46 -13.79 5.93
C TYR A 10 -2.74 -12.99 5.70
N ILE A 11 -3.10 -12.71 4.45
CA ILE A 11 -4.35 -12.01 4.12
C ILE A 11 -5.56 -12.81 4.58
N GLU A 12 -5.61 -14.12 4.29
CA GLU A 12 -6.68 -15.01 4.73
C GLU A 12 -6.81 -15.03 6.26
N MET A 13 -5.70 -15.17 6.96
CA MET A 13 -5.68 -15.15 8.43
C MET A 13 -6.18 -13.82 8.99
N LEU A 14 -5.74 -12.70 8.43
CA LEU A 14 -6.12 -11.35 8.88
C LEU A 14 -7.59 -11.06 8.60
N VAL A 15 -8.09 -11.39 7.41
CA VAL A 15 -9.52 -11.24 7.06
C VAL A 15 -10.41 -12.02 8.04
N ASN A 16 -9.99 -13.23 8.43
CA ASN A 16 -10.73 -14.09 9.35
C ASN A 16 -10.56 -13.70 10.84
N THR A 17 -9.76 -12.68 11.15
CA THR A 17 -9.59 -12.20 12.52
C THR A 17 -10.84 -11.44 12.97
N LYS A 18 -11.46 -11.89 14.08
CA LYS A 18 -12.69 -11.29 14.63
C LYS A 18 -12.48 -9.98 15.39
N ASP A 19 -11.25 -9.72 15.80
CA ASP A 19 -10.84 -8.52 16.53
C ASP A 19 -10.36 -7.48 15.52
N ASP A 20 -11.17 -6.44 15.31
CA ASP A 20 -10.90 -5.45 14.27
C ASP A 20 -9.61 -4.65 14.53
N GLY A 21 -9.26 -4.40 15.80
CA GLY A 21 -7.99 -3.76 16.14
C GLY A 21 -6.78 -4.63 15.78
N LYS A 22 -6.86 -5.94 16.00
CA LYS A 22 -5.80 -6.88 15.57
C LYS A 22 -5.74 -7.05 14.06
N LYS A 23 -6.89 -7.06 13.38
CA LYS A 23 -6.96 -7.11 11.92
C LYS A 23 -6.29 -5.90 11.31
N GLU A 24 -6.65 -4.71 11.77
CA GLU A 24 -6.09 -3.44 11.33
C GLU A 24 -4.58 -3.40 11.53
N MET A 25 -4.11 -3.64 12.75
CA MET A 25 -2.69 -3.67 13.07
C MET A 25 -1.94 -4.73 12.25
N GLY A 26 -2.55 -5.90 12.03
CA GLY A 26 -1.94 -6.96 11.24
C GLY A 26 -1.74 -6.57 9.77
N PHE A 27 -2.72 -5.90 9.14
CA PHE A 27 -2.55 -5.37 7.79
C PHE A 27 -1.51 -4.26 7.72
N LEU A 28 -1.47 -3.37 8.72
CA LEU A 28 -0.47 -2.31 8.80
C LEU A 28 0.95 -2.89 8.90
N LEU A 29 1.16 -3.88 9.78
CA LEU A 29 2.43 -4.58 9.94
C LEU A 29 2.81 -5.37 8.68
N LEU A 30 1.84 -5.97 8.00
CA LEU A 30 2.05 -6.61 6.70
C LEU A 30 2.55 -5.60 5.68
N PHE A 31 1.95 -4.41 5.57
CA PHE A 31 2.36 -3.42 4.56
C PHE A 31 3.72 -2.79 4.87
N TYR A 32 4.04 -2.56 6.14
CA TYR A 32 5.38 -2.08 6.53
C TYR A 32 6.46 -3.15 6.40
N GLY A 33 6.08 -4.44 6.33
CA GLY A 33 7.01 -5.56 6.32
C GLY A 33 7.65 -5.81 7.68
N HIS A 34 6.89 -5.64 8.76
CA HIS A 34 7.32 -5.97 10.11
C HIS A 34 7.09 -7.45 10.43
N VAL A 35 7.95 -8.02 11.27
CA VAL A 35 7.80 -9.39 11.79
C VAL A 35 6.53 -9.46 12.65
N PRO A 36 5.70 -10.52 12.54
CA PRO A 36 5.89 -11.75 11.76
C PRO A 36 5.46 -11.69 10.29
N TYR A 37 4.86 -10.58 9.84
CA TYR A 37 4.25 -10.44 8.52
C TYR A 37 5.20 -10.12 7.38
N LYS A 38 6.51 -9.98 7.65
CA LYS A 38 7.51 -9.67 6.65
C LYS A 38 7.57 -10.75 5.56
N ILE A 39 7.26 -10.35 4.32
CA ILE A 39 7.47 -11.14 3.11
C ILE A 39 8.78 -10.70 2.46
N GLU A 40 9.74 -11.61 2.30
CA GLU A 40 11.00 -11.38 1.58
C GLU A 40 11.49 -12.70 0.95
N SER A 41 12.16 -12.62 -0.20
CA SER A 41 12.66 -13.81 -0.93
C SER A 41 13.83 -14.50 -0.22
N PHE A 42 14.66 -13.73 0.47
CA PHE A 42 15.75 -14.20 1.34
C PHE A 42 16.05 -13.09 2.38
N PRO A 43 16.71 -13.40 3.51
CA PRO A 43 17.00 -12.41 4.54
C PRO A 43 17.75 -11.20 3.99
N GLY A 44 17.15 -10.02 4.11
CA GLY A 44 17.75 -8.76 3.64
C GLY A 44 17.40 -8.39 2.20
N ALA A 45 16.63 -9.22 1.48
CA ALA A 45 16.11 -8.88 0.15
C ALA A 45 15.14 -7.69 0.17
N GLY A 46 14.65 -7.35 1.35
CA GLY A 46 13.65 -6.30 1.54
C GLY A 46 12.24 -6.83 1.36
N HIS A 47 11.29 -6.04 1.85
CA HIS A 47 9.90 -6.46 1.86
C HIS A 47 9.26 -6.42 0.46
N ASP A 48 8.66 -7.55 0.05
CA ASP A 48 8.06 -7.79 -1.27
C ASP A 48 6.58 -7.40 -1.30
N TYR A 49 6.35 -6.10 -1.51
CA TYR A 49 5.01 -5.51 -1.64
C TYR A 49 4.29 -5.91 -2.94
N TYR A 50 5.01 -6.33 -3.99
CA TYR A 50 4.38 -6.81 -5.23
C TYR A 50 3.63 -8.12 -4.98
N SER A 51 4.28 -9.08 -4.29
CA SER A 51 3.64 -10.34 -3.91
C SER A 51 2.42 -10.15 -3.01
N ILE A 52 2.43 -9.12 -2.15
CA ILE A 52 1.28 -8.79 -1.29
C ILE A 52 0.10 -8.28 -2.12
N LEU A 53 0.34 -7.33 -3.03
CA LEU A 53 -0.72 -6.84 -3.92
C LEU A 53 -1.30 -7.95 -4.79
N ASP A 54 -0.45 -8.81 -5.36
CA ASP A 54 -0.92 -9.95 -6.15
C ASP A 54 -1.76 -10.92 -5.33
N ALA A 55 -1.34 -11.20 -4.09
CA ALA A 55 -2.12 -12.03 -3.18
C ALA A 55 -3.45 -11.37 -2.77
N MET A 56 -3.50 -10.06 -2.55
CA MET A 56 -4.74 -9.33 -2.25
C MET A 56 -5.73 -9.41 -3.42
N TYR A 57 -5.25 -9.21 -4.65
CA TYR A 57 -6.13 -9.28 -5.82
C TYR A 57 -6.64 -10.69 -6.07
N GLU A 58 -5.79 -11.70 -5.90
CA GLU A 58 -6.20 -13.10 -5.95
C GLU A 58 -7.23 -13.42 -4.87
N TYR A 59 -7.00 -12.97 -3.63
CA TYR A 59 -7.94 -13.19 -2.54
C TYR A 59 -9.30 -12.52 -2.83
N LYS A 60 -9.31 -11.31 -3.35
CA LYS A 60 -10.53 -10.60 -3.79
C LYS A 60 -11.28 -11.36 -4.88
N ASN A 61 -10.58 -11.87 -5.88
CA ASN A 61 -11.19 -12.61 -6.99
C ASN A 61 -11.80 -13.93 -6.50
N ASN A 62 -11.17 -14.60 -5.55
CA ASN A 62 -11.67 -15.83 -4.95
C ASN A 62 -12.80 -15.57 -3.93
N ASN A 63 -12.84 -14.38 -3.33
CA ASN A 63 -13.77 -14.00 -2.26
C ASN A 63 -14.45 -12.65 -2.57
N PRO A 64 -15.34 -12.58 -3.59
CA PRO A 64 -15.89 -11.31 -4.08
C PRO A 64 -16.78 -10.56 -3.07
N LEU A 65 -17.23 -11.23 -1.99
CA LEU A 65 -18.02 -10.63 -0.91
C LEU A 65 -17.14 -9.94 0.15
N ILE A 66 -15.81 -10.12 0.11
CA ILE A 66 -14.89 -9.46 1.03
C ILE A 66 -14.41 -8.16 0.40
N ASN A 67 -14.58 -7.05 1.12
CA ASN A 67 -14.18 -5.70 0.69
C ASN A 67 -12.66 -5.49 0.80
N ILE A 68 -11.87 -6.27 0.05
CA ILE A 68 -10.40 -6.17 0.03
C ILE A 68 -9.93 -4.78 -0.42
N ASP A 69 -10.69 -4.09 -1.28
CA ASP A 69 -10.36 -2.73 -1.69
C ASP A 69 -10.53 -1.70 -0.57
N GLU A 70 -11.53 -1.87 0.31
CA GLU A 70 -11.67 -1.04 1.52
C GLU A 70 -10.52 -1.31 2.49
N ILE A 71 -10.18 -2.58 2.71
CA ILE A 71 -9.01 -2.96 3.54
C ILE A 71 -7.72 -2.34 2.99
N PHE A 72 -7.51 -2.41 1.67
CA PHE A 72 -6.35 -1.79 1.03
C PHE A 72 -6.32 -0.27 1.27
N LYS A 73 -7.41 0.43 0.96
CA LYS A 73 -7.52 1.89 1.08
C LYS A 73 -7.31 2.34 2.54
N HIS A 74 -7.98 1.67 3.47
CA HIS A 74 -7.85 1.92 4.92
C HIS A 74 -6.41 1.70 5.41
N THR A 75 -5.76 0.63 4.96
CA THR A 75 -4.37 0.36 5.36
C THR A 75 -3.41 1.44 4.83
N ILE A 76 -3.60 1.91 3.60
CA ILE A 76 -2.82 3.04 3.07
C ILE A 76 -3.09 4.33 3.86
N ASP A 77 -4.33 4.59 4.24
CA ASP A 77 -4.69 5.73 5.07
C ASP A 77 -3.96 5.69 6.42
N LEU A 78 -3.95 4.54 7.09
CA LEU A 78 -3.21 4.34 8.33
C LEU A 78 -1.70 4.50 8.14
N MET A 79 -1.13 3.93 7.07
CA MET A 79 0.30 4.11 6.78
C MET A 79 0.68 5.59 6.64
N ILE A 80 -0.19 6.40 6.03
CA ILE A 80 0.04 7.84 5.92
C ILE A 80 -0.11 8.49 7.30
N GLU A 81 -1.13 8.17 8.07
CA GLU A 81 -1.38 8.76 9.39
C GLU A 81 -0.27 8.43 10.42
N THR A 82 0.37 7.27 10.30
CA THR A 82 1.48 6.82 11.17
C THR A 82 2.86 7.07 10.59
N MET A 83 2.96 7.73 9.42
CA MET A 83 4.23 8.01 8.77
C MET A 83 5.05 9.02 9.56
N ILE A 84 6.23 8.60 10.02
CA ILE A 84 7.16 9.42 10.82
C ILE A 84 8.59 9.46 10.24
N ASP A 85 8.86 8.73 9.16
CA ASP A 85 10.21 8.60 8.60
C ASP A 85 10.23 8.34 7.09
N GLU A 86 11.44 8.37 6.54
CA GLU A 86 11.75 8.13 5.13
C GLU A 86 11.31 6.73 4.66
N TYR A 87 11.48 5.72 5.51
CA TYR A 87 11.13 4.34 5.19
C TYR A 87 9.62 4.17 4.98
N SER A 88 8.84 4.76 5.87
CA SER A 88 7.38 4.74 5.85
C SER A 88 6.84 5.46 4.61
N LEU A 89 7.42 6.62 4.27
CA LEU A 89 7.08 7.36 3.05
C LEU A 89 7.35 6.53 1.79
N LYS A 90 8.55 5.93 1.68
CA LYS A 90 8.91 5.06 0.55
C LYS A 90 7.96 3.88 0.42
N ARG A 91 7.59 3.24 1.54
CA ARG A 91 6.66 2.11 1.54
C ARG A 91 5.27 2.52 1.06
N CYS A 92 4.74 3.63 1.55
CA CYS A 92 3.46 4.16 1.10
C CYS A 92 3.46 4.41 -0.42
N TYR A 93 4.48 5.10 -0.95
CA TYR A 93 4.58 5.33 -2.39
C TYR A 93 4.72 4.05 -3.20
N ASN A 94 5.48 3.07 -2.73
CA ASN A 94 5.64 1.80 -3.42
C ASN A 94 4.31 1.07 -3.61
N TYR A 95 3.43 1.06 -2.59
CA TYR A 95 2.09 0.49 -2.72
C TYR A 95 1.20 1.27 -3.69
N LEU A 96 1.19 2.61 -3.59
CA LEU A 96 0.42 3.46 -4.49
C LEU A 96 0.84 3.25 -5.95
N ILE A 97 2.14 3.34 -6.23
CA ILE A 97 2.72 3.17 -7.57
C ILE A 97 2.47 1.76 -8.11
N ALA A 98 2.65 0.73 -7.28
CA ALA A 98 2.44 -0.64 -7.70
C ALA A 98 0.95 -0.92 -8.01
N ASN A 99 0.02 -0.41 -7.19
CA ASN A 99 -1.41 -0.52 -7.46
C ASN A 99 -1.78 0.19 -8.77
N LEU A 100 -1.36 1.45 -8.96
CA LEU A 100 -1.61 2.22 -10.18
C LEU A 100 -1.04 1.53 -11.43
N SER A 101 0.16 0.96 -11.32
CA SER A 101 0.79 0.21 -12.42
C SER A 101 -0.03 -1.01 -12.81
N LYS A 102 -0.56 -1.75 -11.82
CA LYS A 102 -1.41 -2.92 -12.05
C LYS A 102 -2.80 -2.54 -12.54
N GLU A 103 -3.39 -1.44 -12.05
CA GLU A 103 -4.65 -0.87 -12.54
C GLU A 103 -4.54 -0.50 -14.03
N LYS A 104 -3.51 0.27 -14.40
CA LYS A 104 -3.23 0.66 -15.79
C LYS A 104 -3.04 -0.55 -16.72
N ALA A 105 -2.50 -1.65 -16.19
CA ALA A 105 -2.30 -2.90 -16.93
C ALA A 105 -3.55 -3.80 -16.99
N GLY A 106 -4.69 -3.40 -16.40
CA GLY A 106 -5.90 -4.22 -16.30
C GLY A 106 -5.76 -5.43 -15.36
N LYS A 107 -4.75 -5.42 -14.46
CA LYS A 107 -4.43 -6.50 -13.52
C LYS A 107 -4.93 -6.26 -12.10
N SER A 108 -5.45 -5.07 -11.82
CA SER A 108 -6.10 -4.69 -10.57
C SER A 108 -7.46 -4.08 -10.86
N ASN A 109 -8.45 -4.43 -10.04
CA ASN A 109 -9.75 -3.75 -10.00
C ASN A 109 -9.88 -2.82 -8.77
N ILE A 110 -8.80 -2.63 -8.01
CA ILE A 110 -8.75 -1.69 -6.89
C ILE A 110 -8.41 -0.30 -7.43
N LYS A 111 -9.45 0.49 -7.68
CA LYS A 111 -9.32 1.90 -8.09
C LYS A 111 -9.01 2.77 -6.86
N ILE A 112 -8.03 3.66 -7.00
CA ILE A 112 -7.69 4.66 -5.98
C ILE A 112 -7.74 6.09 -6.51
N ASN A 113 -8.18 7.03 -5.68
CA ASN A 113 -8.06 8.45 -5.99
C ASN A 113 -6.64 8.90 -5.62
N ILE A 114 -5.73 8.91 -6.59
CA ILE A 114 -4.33 9.26 -6.31
C ILE A 114 -4.15 10.71 -5.87
N LYS A 115 -4.98 11.66 -6.33
CA LYS A 115 -4.95 13.06 -5.86
C LYS A 115 -5.18 13.14 -4.37
N TYR A 116 -6.17 12.40 -3.87
CA TYR A 116 -6.48 12.33 -2.45
C TYR A 116 -5.25 11.89 -1.64
N TYR A 117 -4.61 10.78 -2.04
CA TYR A 117 -3.45 10.27 -1.32
C TYR A 117 -2.23 11.19 -1.38
N LEU A 118 -1.96 11.82 -2.53
CA LEU A 118 -0.87 12.81 -2.64
C LEU A 118 -1.10 14.02 -1.73
N ILE A 119 -2.33 14.51 -1.62
CA ILE A 119 -2.68 15.60 -0.70
C ILE A 119 -2.53 15.14 0.76
N LYS A 120 -3.00 13.93 1.09
CA LYS A 120 -2.91 13.37 2.44
C LYS A 120 -1.46 13.20 2.89
N ILE A 121 -0.59 12.68 2.02
CA ILE A 121 0.86 12.58 2.26
C ILE A 121 1.44 13.97 2.52
N LYS A 122 1.19 14.95 1.65
CA LYS A 122 1.70 16.33 1.84
C LYS A 122 1.25 16.96 3.15
N ASN A 123 0.01 16.71 3.57
CA ASN A 123 -0.51 17.21 4.84
C ASN A 123 0.17 16.52 6.03
N GLN A 124 0.39 15.21 5.96
CA GLN A 124 1.12 14.49 7.00
C GLN A 124 2.57 14.96 7.11
N LEU A 125 3.29 15.11 5.99
CA LEU A 125 4.68 15.58 6.00
C LEU A 125 4.81 16.93 6.70
N LYS A 126 3.84 17.83 6.50
CA LYS A 126 3.77 19.12 7.21
C LYS A 126 3.45 18.94 8.69
N LYS A 127 2.47 18.11 9.02
CA LYS A 127 2.01 17.85 10.40
C LYS A 127 3.13 17.33 11.29
N GLU A 128 3.90 16.37 10.79
CA GLU A 128 5.01 15.73 11.50
C GLU A 128 6.36 16.46 11.30
N ASN A 129 6.35 17.62 10.63
CA ASN A 129 7.54 18.42 10.32
C ASN A 129 8.67 17.63 9.63
N LEU A 130 8.29 16.68 8.77
CA LEU A 130 9.19 15.82 8.01
C LEU A 130 9.77 16.58 6.82
N THR A 131 10.80 17.38 7.09
CA THR A 131 11.36 18.38 6.18
C THR A 131 12.80 18.09 5.77
N SER A 132 13.33 16.92 6.11
CA SER A 132 14.67 16.52 5.67
C SER A 132 14.75 16.49 4.15
N LYS A 133 15.94 16.80 3.60
CA LYS A 133 16.16 16.81 2.16
C LYS A 133 15.78 15.47 1.52
N ASP A 134 16.16 14.35 2.15
CA ASP A 134 15.89 13.01 1.63
C ASP A 134 14.37 12.74 1.52
N ILE A 135 13.60 13.14 2.53
CA ILE A 135 12.13 13.01 2.52
C ILE A 135 11.50 13.83 1.39
N LEU A 136 11.93 15.09 1.24
CA LEU A 136 11.42 15.98 0.19
C LEU A 136 11.79 15.47 -1.22
N ASP A 137 13.00 14.93 -1.38
CA ASP A 137 13.46 14.35 -2.65
C ASP A 137 12.64 13.10 -3.01
N ILE A 138 12.27 12.27 -2.03
CA ILE A 138 11.39 11.10 -2.24
C ILE A 138 9.98 11.53 -2.64
N ASP A 139 9.36 12.45 -1.89
CA ASP A 139 8.02 12.98 -2.19
C ASP A 139 7.98 13.55 -3.61
N LYS A 140 8.97 14.39 -3.96
CA LYS A 140 9.09 14.98 -5.29
C LYS A 140 9.29 13.93 -6.37
N ALA A 141 10.21 12.98 -6.19
CA ALA A 141 10.50 11.96 -7.19
C ALA A 141 9.28 11.06 -7.45
N ALA A 142 8.62 10.61 -6.39
CA ALA A 142 7.44 9.76 -6.49
C ALA A 142 6.24 10.50 -7.10
N THR A 143 5.98 11.74 -6.68
CA THR A 143 4.91 12.58 -7.24
C THR A 143 5.13 12.83 -8.73
N ASN A 144 6.34 13.21 -9.14
CA ASN A 144 6.68 13.41 -10.56
C ASN A 144 6.52 12.12 -11.38
N TYR A 145 6.93 10.97 -10.83
CA TYR A 145 6.73 9.68 -11.48
C TYR A 145 5.23 9.42 -11.69
N ILE A 146 4.41 9.65 -10.67
CA ILE A 146 2.98 9.41 -10.74
C ILE A 146 2.33 10.31 -11.80
N GLU A 147 2.58 11.62 -11.75
CA GLU A 147 2.03 12.61 -12.69
C GLU A 147 2.40 12.31 -14.14
N LYS A 148 3.64 11.85 -14.38
CA LYS A 148 4.12 11.53 -15.73
C LYS A 148 3.52 10.24 -16.29
N ASN A 149 3.29 9.23 -15.44
CA ASN A 149 2.96 7.88 -15.87
C ASN A 149 1.48 7.52 -15.76
N PHE A 150 0.75 8.20 -14.88
CA PHE A 150 -0.68 7.99 -14.65
C PHE A 150 -1.40 9.30 -14.91
N LYS A 151 -2.40 9.27 -15.79
CA LYS A 151 -3.24 10.44 -16.00
C LYS A 151 -3.94 10.74 -14.68
N ILE A 152 -3.62 11.87 -14.08
CA ILE A 152 -4.31 12.33 -12.88
C ILE A 152 -5.54 13.12 -13.33
N GLU A 153 -6.57 12.42 -13.77
CA GLU A 153 -7.83 13.05 -14.17
C GLU A 153 -8.55 13.62 -12.92
N ASP A 154 -9.25 14.74 -13.08
CA ASP A 154 -10.12 15.29 -12.04
C ASP A 154 -11.41 14.47 -12.03
N GLY A 155 -11.54 13.57 -11.06
CA GLY A 155 -12.76 12.78 -10.88
C GLY A 155 -12.61 11.33 -11.32
N PHE A 156 -13.34 10.47 -10.61
CA PHE A 156 -13.39 9.02 -10.77
C PHE A 156 -13.49 8.57 -12.23
N LEU A 157 -12.73 7.54 -12.61
CA LEU A 157 -12.95 6.79 -13.85
C LEU A 157 -14.33 6.12 -13.77
N SER A 158 -15.32 6.71 -14.44
CA SER A 158 -16.53 6.03 -14.91
C SER A 158 -16.15 4.96 -15.92
#